data_AF-U6FR93-F1
#
_entry.id   AF-U6FR93-F1
#
_cell.length_a   1.000
_cell.length_b   1.000
_cell.length_c   1.000
_cell.angle_alpha   90.00
_cell.angle_beta   90.00
_cell.angle_gamma   90.00
#
_symmetry.space_group_name_H-M   'P 1'
#
loop_
_entity.id
_entity.type
_entity.pdbx_description
1 polymer ?
#
loop_
_entity_poly.entity_id
_entity_poly.type
_entity_poly.pdbx_seq_one_letter_code
_entity_poly.pdbx_strand_id
1 'polypeptide(L)'
;MVPNPSLLLNSGHKIPQLGFGTFDAPKEVVTEAVEVAISAGFRHIDCAMIYGNEKEYLDLYLIRFPASFKIKEGVSFNIDDPNSVVFEYHKIEDTWKEENVVEIARKHKKTPAQVLLRHGLQRGIVVLVKSVTPERIKSNFDVFNFELTNEEMEVLNKTGPYKRIFAISALEKHPEYPYHDEC
;
A
#
# COMPACT_ATOMS: atom_id res chain seq x y z
N MET A 1 2.01 9.18 -22.09
CA MET A 1 1.80 8.56 -20.76
C MET A 1 0.74 9.39 -20.04
N VAL A 2 -0.30 8.79 -19.48
CA VAL A 2 -1.30 9.53 -18.69
C VAL A 2 -0.66 9.92 -17.35
N PRO A 3 -0.67 11.19 -16.94
CA PRO A 3 0.02 11.63 -15.73
C PRO A 3 -0.66 11.11 -14.47
N ASN A 4 0.14 10.77 -13.46
CA ASN A 4 -0.33 10.48 -12.11
C ASN A 4 -0.89 11.76 -11.47
N PRO A 5 -2.21 11.87 -11.22
CA PRO A 5 -2.81 13.05 -10.65
C PRO A 5 -2.31 13.28 -9.21
N SER A 6 -2.34 14.52 -8.75
CA SER A 6 -2.02 14.85 -7.36
C SER A 6 -3.26 15.31 -6.61
N LEU A 7 -3.38 14.92 -5.35
CA LEU A 7 -4.38 15.42 -4.42
C LEU A 7 -3.83 16.65 -3.67
N LEU A 8 -4.70 17.61 -3.38
CA LEU A 8 -4.37 18.78 -2.58
C LEU A 8 -4.54 18.45 -1.10
N LEU A 9 -3.47 18.62 -0.33
CA LEU A 9 -3.49 18.47 1.13
C LEU A 9 -4.05 19.73 1.77
N ASN A 10 -4.54 19.62 3.01
CA ASN A 10 -5.04 20.75 3.79
C ASN A 10 -3.98 21.84 4.01
N SER A 11 -2.69 21.51 3.92
CA SER A 11 -1.56 22.43 3.98
C SER A 11 -1.32 23.22 2.68
N GLY A 12 -2.08 22.95 1.62
CA GLY A 12 -1.88 23.52 0.27
C GLY A 12 -0.82 22.80 -0.56
N HIS A 13 -0.08 21.85 0.01
CA HIS A 13 0.87 21.01 -0.72
C HIS A 13 0.14 19.96 -1.55
N LYS A 14 0.80 19.42 -2.58
CA LYS A 14 0.26 18.39 -3.46
C LYS A 14 0.96 17.06 -3.24
N ILE A 15 0.21 15.97 -3.25
CA ILE A 15 0.74 14.60 -3.16
C ILE A 15 0.32 13.78 -4.39
N PRO A 16 1.25 13.13 -5.11
CA PRO A 16 0.88 12.20 -6.17
C PRO A 16 0.03 11.07 -5.61
N GLN A 17 -1.11 10.81 -6.25
CA GLN A 17 -2.14 9.94 -5.71
C GLN A 17 -1.70 8.48 -5.69
N LEU A 18 -0.95 8.03 -6.69
CA LEU A 18 -0.30 6.72 -6.69
C LEU A 18 1.16 6.86 -6.23
N GLY A 19 1.52 6.17 -5.15
CA GLY A 19 2.87 6.10 -4.60
C GLY A 19 3.47 4.70 -4.65
N PHE A 20 4.79 4.61 -4.57
CA PHE A 20 5.54 3.37 -4.56
C PHE A 20 6.06 3.08 -3.16
N GLY A 21 5.57 2.00 -2.53
CA GLY A 21 5.96 1.58 -1.19
C GLY A 21 7.17 0.64 -1.20
N THR A 22 8.06 0.84 -0.23
CA THR A 22 9.32 0.09 -0.09
C THR A 22 9.31 -0.91 1.07
N PHE A 23 8.16 -1.09 1.72
CA PHE A 23 8.01 -2.07 2.80
C PHE A 23 8.42 -3.47 2.36
N ASP A 24 9.27 -4.11 3.17
CA ASP A 24 9.71 -5.48 2.94
C ASP A 24 10.42 -5.68 1.56
N ALA A 25 11.01 -4.61 1.01
CA ALA A 25 11.92 -4.71 -0.12
C ALA A 25 13.34 -4.98 0.42
N PRO A 26 14.03 -6.06 -0.02
CA PRO A 26 15.41 -6.32 0.38
C PRO A 26 16.31 -5.14 0.03
N LYS A 27 17.29 -4.85 0.90
CA LYS A 27 18.17 -3.67 0.75
C LYS A 27 18.98 -3.72 -0.54
N GLU A 28 19.28 -4.93 -1.00
CA GLU A 28 20.06 -5.22 -2.20
C GLU A 28 19.30 -4.84 -3.48
N VAL A 29 17.96 -4.85 -3.46
CA VAL A 29 17.12 -4.67 -4.66
C VAL A 29 16.23 -3.43 -4.60
N VAL A 30 16.06 -2.79 -3.44
CA VAL A 30 15.18 -1.63 -3.27
C VAL A 30 15.59 -0.45 -4.16
N THR A 31 16.89 -0.23 -4.34
CA THR A 31 17.38 0.88 -5.18
C THR A 31 16.96 0.68 -6.64
N GLU A 32 17.18 -0.51 -7.19
CA GLU A 32 16.77 -0.86 -8.56
C GLU A 32 15.24 -0.76 -8.71
N ALA A 33 14.48 -1.27 -7.73
CA ALA A 33 13.02 -1.18 -7.76
C ALA A 33 12.52 0.27 -7.80
N VAL A 34 13.14 1.18 -7.03
CA VAL A 34 12.82 2.61 -7.03
C VAL A 34 13.21 3.25 -8.37
N GLU A 35 14.36 2.92 -8.95
CA GLU A 35 14.77 3.42 -10.27
C GLU A 35 13.79 3.00 -11.37
N VAL A 36 13.32 1.75 -11.33
CA VAL A 36 12.28 1.25 -12.22
C VAL A 36 10.96 1.99 -11.99
N ALA A 37 10.57 2.25 -10.74
CA ALA A 37 9.35 3.00 -10.42
C ALA A 37 9.42 4.44 -10.95
N ILE A 38 10.53 5.15 -10.75
CA ILE A 38 10.73 6.51 -11.28
C ILE A 38 10.66 6.52 -12.81
N SER A 39 11.27 5.52 -13.45
CA SER A 39 11.25 5.33 -14.91
C SER A 39 9.85 5.01 -15.44
N ALA A 40 9.03 4.29 -14.65
CA ALA A 40 7.64 4.00 -14.98
C ALA A 40 6.72 5.23 -14.82
N GLY A 41 7.11 6.22 -14.00
CA GLY A 41 6.39 7.49 -13.83
C GLY A 41 6.01 7.82 -12.39
N PHE A 42 6.37 6.99 -11.41
CA PHE A 42 6.12 7.29 -10.00
C PHE A 42 6.89 8.53 -9.55
N ARG A 43 6.26 9.36 -8.72
CA ARG A 43 6.84 10.58 -8.12
C ARG A 43 6.59 10.69 -6.62
N HIS A 44 6.02 9.66 -6.02
CA HIS A 44 5.76 9.53 -4.60
C HIS A 44 6.36 8.19 -4.18
N ILE A 45 7.36 8.24 -3.29
CA ILE A 45 8.03 7.07 -2.72
C ILE A 45 7.71 7.02 -1.23
N ASP A 46 7.15 5.91 -0.76
CA ASP A 46 6.87 5.66 0.64
C ASP A 46 7.96 4.75 1.25
N CYS A 47 8.53 5.22 2.35
CA CYS A 47 9.56 4.53 3.11
C CYS A 47 9.40 4.82 4.61
N ALA A 48 10.12 4.07 5.44
CA ALA A 48 10.15 4.30 6.88
C ALA A 48 11.41 3.67 7.49
N MET A 49 11.95 4.35 8.50
CA MET A 49 13.16 3.97 9.23
C MET A 49 13.21 2.50 9.65
N ILE A 50 12.10 1.95 10.14
CA ILE A 50 12.06 0.56 10.60
C ILE A 50 12.30 -0.46 9.47
N TYR A 51 12.06 -0.08 8.21
CA TYR A 51 12.32 -0.95 7.06
C TYR A 51 13.83 -1.18 6.87
N GLY A 52 14.66 -0.27 7.42
CA GLY A 52 16.11 -0.36 7.36
C GLY A 52 16.69 -0.20 5.96
N ASN A 53 15.90 0.26 4.99
CA ASN A 53 16.24 0.34 3.58
C ASN A 53 16.22 1.79 3.03
N GLU A 54 16.19 2.78 3.91
CA GLU A 54 16.23 4.22 3.59
C GLU A 54 17.61 4.69 3.09
N LYS A 55 17.61 5.75 2.27
CA LYS A 55 18.74 6.67 2.05
C LYS A 55 18.40 8.03 2.69
N GLU A 56 19.39 8.88 2.93
CA GLU A 56 19.39 10.02 3.89
C GLU A 56 18.33 11.15 3.75
N TYR A 57 17.31 11.07 2.87
CA TYR A 57 16.38 12.20 2.61
C TYR A 57 14.89 11.82 2.61
N LEU A 58 14.04 12.71 3.17
CA LEU A 58 12.59 12.51 3.38
C LEU A 58 11.78 13.79 3.05
N ASP A 59 10.75 13.69 2.21
CA ASP A 59 9.82 14.79 1.89
C ASP A 59 8.59 14.85 2.81
N LEU A 60 8.21 13.72 3.43
CA LEU A 60 7.07 13.61 4.35
C LEU A 60 7.46 12.67 5.51
N TYR A 61 7.12 13.05 6.74
CA TYR A 61 7.31 12.22 7.92
C TYR A 61 5.94 11.88 8.54
N LEU A 62 5.65 10.58 8.64
CA LEU A 62 4.43 10.07 9.25
C LEU A 62 4.74 9.51 10.63
N ILE A 63 3.87 9.80 11.61
CA ILE A 63 3.82 9.00 12.83
C ILE A 63 3.28 7.64 12.41
N ARG A 64 4.17 6.66 12.39
CA ARG A 64 3.88 5.33 11.86
C ARG A 64 2.84 4.56 12.69
N PHE A 65 2.90 4.73 14.01
CA PHE A 65 1.97 4.11 14.95
C PHE A 65 1.58 5.14 16.01
N PRO A 66 0.30 5.18 16.45
CA PRO A 66 -0.12 6.08 17.52
C PRO A 66 0.46 5.67 18.89
N ALA A 67 1.02 4.46 19.00
CA ALA A 67 1.69 3.96 20.19
C ALA A 67 3.22 4.09 20.09
N SER A 68 3.85 4.64 21.13
CA SER A 68 5.30 4.73 21.25
C SER A 68 5.89 3.40 21.73
N PHE A 69 6.88 2.87 21.01
CA PHE A 69 7.68 1.72 21.45
C PHE A 69 9.15 1.92 21.10
N LYS A 70 10.05 1.34 21.90
CA LYS A 70 11.49 1.31 21.63
C LYS A 70 11.89 -0.10 21.25
N ILE A 71 12.54 -0.27 20.11
CA ILE A 71 13.19 -1.52 19.75
C ILE A 71 14.44 -1.68 20.63
N LYS A 72 14.62 -2.85 21.24
CA LYS A 72 15.80 -3.12 22.08
C LYS A 72 17.08 -2.98 21.26
N GLU A 73 18.14 -2.47 21.87
CA GLU A 73 19.45 -2.38 21.21
C GLU A 73 19.93 -3.77 20.75
N GLY A 74 20.42 -3.84 19.52
CA GLY A 74 20.83 -5.10 18.89
C GLY A 74 19.69 -5.96 18.33
N VAL A 75 18.44 -5.51 18.44
CA VAL A 75 17.26 -6.19 17.87
C VAL A 75 16.73 -5.36 16.70
N SER A 76 16.48 -5.99 15.56
CA SER A 76 15.73 -5.39 14.45
C SER A 76 14.26 -5.77 14.56
N PHE A 77 13.36 -4.93 14.03
CA PHE A 77 11.95 -5.31 13.89
C PHE A 77 11.86 -6.52 12.96
N ASN A 78 11.46 -7.67 13.52
CA ASN A 78 11.32 -8.90 12.76
C ASN A 78 9.85 -9.10 12.41
N ILE A 79 9.53 -8.95 11.13
CA ILE A 79 8.18 -9.19 10.61
C ILE A 79 7.74 -10.66 10.74
N ASP A 80 8.71 -11.58 10.78
CA ASP A 80 8.49 -13.02 10.88
C ASP A 80 8.44 -13.52 12.34
N ASP A 81 8.70 -12.64 13.33
CA ASP A 81 8.50 -12.98 14.73
C ASP A 81 7.00 -12.82 15.08
N PRO A 82 6.28 -13.92 15.39
CA PRO A 82 4.86 -13.87 15.73
C PRO A 82 4.57 -13.09 17.03
N ASN A 83 5.59 -12.77 17.82
CA ASN A 83 5.47 -11.89 18.99
C ASN A 83 5.68 -10.40 18.67
N SER A 84 6.14 -10.08 17.45
CA SER A 84 6.37 -8.73 16.96
C SER A 84 5.22 -8.25 16.09
N VAL A 85 4.73 -9.11 15.17
CA VAL A 85 3.60 -8.82 14.27
C VAL A 85 2.77 -10.08 14.08
N VAL A 86 1.43 -9.96 14.17
CA VAL A 86 0.51 -11.01 13.73
C VAL A 86 -0.31 -10.46 12.57
N PHE A 87 0.00 -10.92 11.37
CA PHE A 87 -0.95 -10.82 10.27
C PHE A 87 -2.08 -11.81 10.56
N GLU A 88 -3.34 -11.37 10.56
CA GLU A 88 -4.41 -12.32 10.26
C GLU A 88 -4.05 -12.88 8.87
N TYR A 89 -3.76 -14.18 8.77
CA TYR A 89 -3.24 -14.81 7.56
C TYR A 89 -4.29 -14.80 6.44
N HIS A 90 -4.47 -13.64 5.83
CA HIS A 90 -5.21 -13.38 4.63
C HIS A 90 -4.23 -12.74 3.66
N LYS A 91 -3.87 -13.49 2.61
CA LYS A 91 -2.99 -12.95 1.58
C LYS A 91 -3.75 -11.83 0.88
N ILE A 92 -3.13 -10.66 0.69
CA ILE A 92 -3.80 -9.58 -0.06
C ILE A 92 -4.16 -10.06 -1.47
N GLU A 93 -3.41 -11.02 -2.00
CA GLU A 93 -3.67 -11.72 -3.26
C GLU A 93 -4.96 -12.54 -3.26
N ASP A 94 -5.53 -12.87 -2.11
CA ASP A 94 -6.84 -13.52 -2.04
C ASP A 94 -7.96 -12.55 -2.46
N THR A 95 -7.80 -11.24 -2.24
CA THR A 95 -8.72 -10.22 -2.79
C THR A 95 -8.71 -10.20 -4.32
N TRP A 96 -7.65 -10.69 -4.96
CA TRP A 96 -7.55 -10.75 -6.43
C TRP A 96 -8.37 -11.89 -7.02
N LYS A 97 -8.78 -12.86 -6.19
CA LYS A 97 -9.58 -14.01 -6.60
C LYS A 97 -11.07 -13.78 -6.43
N GLU A 98 -11.47 -12.66 -5.82
CA GLU A 98 -12.87 -12.27 -5.67
C GLU A 98 -13.54 -12.19 -7.04
N GLU A 99 -14.66 -12.90 -7.21
CA GLU A 99 -15.31 -13.10 -8.51
C GLU A 99 -15.64 -11.77 -9.19
N ASN A 100 -16.18 -10.81 -8.43
CA ASN A 100 -16.49 -9.46 -8.91
C ASN A 100 -15.24 -8.73 -9.43
N VAL A 101 -14.10 -8.84 -8.72
CA VAL A 101 -12.85 -8.20 -9.12
C VAL A 101 -12.34 -8.81 -10.42
N VAL A 102 -12.37 -10.13 -10.53
CA VAL A 102 -11.93 -10.86 -11.73
C VAL A 102 -12.83 -10.55 -12.93
N GLU A 103 -14.14 -10.48 -12.74
CA GLU A 103 -15.08 -10.18 -13.82
C GLU A 103 -14.87 -8.76 -14.36
N ILE A 104 -14.73 -7.77 -13.46
CA ILE A 104 -14.45 -6.37 -13.83
C ILE A 104 -13.09 -6.28 -14.53
N ALA A 105 -12.06 -6.94 -14.02
CA ALA A 105 -10.75 -6.98 -14.65
C ALA A 105 -10.81 -7.50 -16.09
N ARG A 106 -11.59 -8.56 -16.33
CA ARG A 106 -11.83 -9.12 -17.67
C ARG A 106 -12.55 -8.13 -18.58
N LYS A 107 -13.58 -7.42 -18.09
CA LYS A 107 -14.32 -6.39 -18.87
C LYS A 107 -13.40 -5.26 -19.35
N HIS A 108 -12.50 -4.80 -18.48
CA HIS A 108 -11.56 -3.72 -18.78
C HIS A 108 -10.27 -4.17 -19.49
N LYS A 109 -10.07 -5.48 -19.68
CA LYS A 109 -8.79 -6.06 -20.16
C LYS A 109 -7.60 -5.65 -19.29
N LYS A 110 -7.83 -5.63 -17.98
CA LYS A 110 -6.86 -5.27 -16.94
C LYS A 110 -6.64 -6.44 -15.99
N THR A 111 -5.64 -6.33 -15.14
CA THR A 111 -5.41 -7.29 -14.05
C THR A 111 -6.31 -6.97 -12.85
N PRO A 112 -6.64 -7.96 -12.00
CA PRO A 112 -7.34 -7.72 -10.73
C PRO A 112 -6.66 -6.66 -9.86
N ALA A 113 -5.32 -6.68 -9.79
CA ALA A 113 -4.55 -5.67 -9.09
C ALA A 113 -4.82 -4.26 -9.63
N GLN A 114 -4.76 -4.07 -10.96
CA GLN A 114 -5.05 -2.76 -11.56
C GLN A 114 -6.47 -2.27 -11.26
N VAL A 115 -7.47 -3.17 -11.22
CA VAL A 115 -8.85 -2.82 -10.83
C VAL A 115 -8.92 -2.33 -9.39
N LEU A 116 -8.28 -3.04 -8.44
CA LEU A 116 -8.26 -2.63 -7.03
C LEU A 116 -7.50 -1.31 -6.81
N LEU A 117 -6.41 -1.11 -7.54
CA LEU A 117 -5.70 0.18 -7.54
C LEU A 117 -6.61 1.29 -8.06
N ARG A 118 -7.28 1.06 -9.20
CA ARG A 118 -8.18 2.05 -9.78
C ARG A 118 -9.36 2.36 -8.86
N HIS A 119 -9.90 1.36 -8.18
CA HIS A 119 -10.96 1.52 -7.18
C HIS A 119 -10.54 2.47 -6.05
N GLY A 120 -9.34 2.27 -5.48
CA GLY A 120 -8.79 3.21 -4.50
C GLY A 120 -8.63 4.63 -5.08
N LEU A 121 -8.02 4.75 -6.25
CA LEU A 121 -7.80 6.06 -6.88
C LEU A 121 -9.12 6.82 -7.14
N GLN A 122 -10.16 6.14 -7.64
CA GLN A 122 -11.48 6.76 -7.88
C GLN A 122 -12.24 7.13 -6.60
N ARG A 123 -11.89 6.53 -5.45
CA ARG A 123 -12.39 6.96 -4.13
C ARG A 123 -11.69 8.20 -3.58
N GLY A 124 -10.73 8.76 -4.31
CA GLY A 124 -9.98 9.95 -3.88
C GLY A 124 -8.97 9.67 -2.78
N ILE A 125 -8.55 8.40 -2.59
CA ILE A 125 -7.50 8.05 -1.64
C ILE A 125 -6.14 7.99 -2.31
N VAL A 126 -5.09 8.26 -1.53
CA VAL A 126 -3.70 7.98 -1.94
C VAL A 126 -3.47 6.48 -1.80
N VAL A 127 -2.94 5.85 -2.85
CA VAL A 127 -2.70 4.41 -2.91
C VAL A 127 -1.20 4.15 -3.01
N LEU A 128 -0.68 3.32 -2.11
CA LEU A 128 0.73 2.91 -2.09
C LEU A 128 0.85 1.49 -2.60
N VAL A 129 1.67 1.27 -3.63
CA VAL A 129 1.91 -0.06 -4.22
C VAL A 129 3.35 -0.50 -4.01
N LYS A 130 3.53 -1.76 -3.59
CA LYS A 130 4.86 -2.35 -3.42
C LYS A 130 5.11 -3.45 -4.46
N SER A 131 6.29 -3.43 -5.07
CA SER A 131 6.81 -4.55 -5.87
C SER A 131 8.31 -4.41 -6.06
N VAL A 132 9.02 -5.53 -6.19
CA VAL A 132 10.42 -5.56 -6.64
C VAL A 132 10.56 -6.16 -8.05
N THR A 133 9.43 -6.49 -8.70
CA THR A 133 9.41 -7.10 -10.04
C THR A 133 9.17 -6.00 -11.09
N PRO A 134 10.13 -5.73 -12.00
CA PRO A 134 10.03 -4.60 -12.94
C PRO A 134 8.74 -4.56 -13.77
N GLU A 135 8.27 -5.71 -14.25
CA GLU A 135 7.05 -5.82 -15.05
C GLU A 135 5.81 -5.45 -14.23
N ARG A 136 5.77 -5.87 -12.96
CA ARG A 136 4.67 -5.53 -12.04
C ARG A 136 4.69 -4.06 -11.67
N ILE A 137 5.86 -3.45 -11.49
CA ILE A 137 5.98 -2.01 -11.23
C ILE A 137 5.37 -1.21 -12.38
N LYS A 138 5.72 -1.56 -13.62
CA LYS A 138 5.15 -0.94 -14.83
C LYS A 138 3.64 -1.18 -14.95
N SER A 139 3.19 -2.42 -14.72
CA SER A 139 1.77 -2.78 -14.77
C SER A 139 0.94 -2.04 -13.71
N ASN A 140 1.45 -1.90 -12.49
CA ASN A 140 0.79 -1.17 -11.40
C ASN A 140 0.64 0.33 -11.71
N PHE A 141 1.52 0.90 -12.52
CA PHE A 141 1.39 2.30 -12.96
C PHE A 141 0.37 2.48 -14.10
N ASP A 142 0.08 1.42 -14.87
CA ASP A 142 -0.86 1.45 -16.00
C ASP A 142 -2.34 1.37 -15.57
N VAL A 143 -2.72 2.30 -14.68
CA VAL A 143 -4.06 2.40 -14.07
C VAL A 143 -4.79 3.70 -14.38
N PHE A 144 -4.19 4.57 -15.18
CA PHE A 144 -4.75 5.88 -15.51
C PHE A 144 -5.45 5.93 -16.89
N ASN A 145 -5.34 4.87 -17.68
CA ASN A 145 -5.92 4.76 -19.03
C ASN A 145 -7.29 4.06 -19.08
N PHE A 146 -7.91 3.81 -17.93
CA PHE A 146 -9.26 3.26 -17.84
C PHE A 146 -9.97 3.81 -16.60
N GLU A 147 -11.28 3.64 -16.54
CA GLU A 147 -12.13 4.09 -15.44
C GLU A 147 -13.18 3.02 -15.13
N LEU A 148 -13.43 2.79 -13.85
CA LEU A 148 -14.49 1.93 -13.36
C LEU A 148 -15.81 2.68 -13.39
N THR A 149 -16.89 2.02 -13.83
CA THR A 149 -18.22 2.65 -13.84
C THR A 149 -18.75 2.82 -12.41
N ASN A 150 -19.78 3.65 -12.23
CA ASN A 150 -20.41 3.83 -10.91
C ASN A 150 -20.96 2.51 -10.37
N GLU A 151 -21.50 1.66 -11.23
CA GLU A 151 -22.01 0.34 -10.87
C GLU A 151 -20.89 -0.59 -10.42
N GLU A 152 -19.75 -0.59 -11.13
CA GLU A 152 -18.57 -1.38 -10.75
C GLU A 152 -17.98 -0.91 -9.42
N MET A 153 -17.90 0.42 -9.22
CA MET A 153 -17.47 1.01 -7.96
C MET A 153 -18.37 0.58 -6.80
N GLU A 154 -19.70 0.57 -7.01
CA GLU A 154 -20.67 0.16 -6.00
C GLU A 154 -20.57 -1.33 -5.66
N VAL A 155 -20.35 -2.18 -6.66
CA VAL A 155 -20.09 -3.61 -6.46
C VAL A 155 -18.82 -3.81 -5.63
N LEU A 156 -17.72 -3.15 -6.01
CA LEU A 156 -16.44 -3.26 -5.31
C LEU A 156 -16.50 -2.72 -3.88
N ASN A 157 -17.27 -1.67 -3.62
CA ASN A 157 -17.48 -1.14 -2.27
C ASN A 157 -18.17 -2.13 -1.32
N LYS A 158 -18.92 -3.10 -1.85
CA LYS A 158 -19.65 -4.13 -1.08
C LYS A 158 -18.98 -5.50 -1.11
N THR A 159 -17.89 -5.64 -1.85
CA THR A 159 -17.19 -6.92 -2.07
C THR A 159 -16.08 -7.13 -1.06
N GLY A 160 -15.86 -8.39 -0.68
CA GLY A 160 -14.75 -8.82 0.16
C GLY A 160 -15.06 -8.84 1.66
N PRO A 161 -14.17 -9.45 2.46
CA PRO A 161 -14.34 -9.50 3.91
C PRO A 161 -14.05 -8.13 4.53
N TYR A 162 -14.96 -7.65 5.39
CA TYR A 162 -14.73 -6.48 6.26
C TYR A 162 -13.78 -6.88 7.41
N LYS A 163 -12.51 -7.13 7.07
CA LYS A 163 -11.49 -7.64 7.99
C LYS A 163 -10.19 -6.83 7.94
N ARG A 164 -9.53 -6.74 9.09
CA ARG A 164 -8.21 -6.12 9.22
C ARG A 164 -7.11 -7.12 8.90
N ILE A 165 -6.40 -6.89 7.80
CA ILE A 165 -5.30 -7.78 7.37
C ILE A 165 -4.01 -7.54 8.19
N PHE A 166 -3.81 -6.33 8.70
CA PHE A 166 -2.64 -5.95 9.49
C PHE A 166 -3.03 -5.55 10.91
N ALA A 167 -2.72 -6.40 11.88
CA ALA A 167 -2.86 -6.13 13.30
C ALA A 167 -1.48 -6.21 13.99
N ILE A 168 -1.31 -5.45 15.07
CA ILE A 168 -0.10 -5.49 15.89
C ILE A 168 -0.51 -5.98 17.26
N SER A 169 -0.84 -7.28 17.34
CA SER A 169 -1.27 -7.93 18.58
C SER A 169 -0.28 -7.72 19.73
N ALA A 170 1.01 -7.55 19.42
CA ALA A 170 2.05 -7.21 20.40
C ALA A 170 1.76 -5.92 21.19
N LEU A 171 0.97 -5.00 20.63
CA LEU A 171 0.58 -3.73 21.25
C LEU A 171 -0.83 -3.77 21.85
N GLU A 172 -1.55 -4.89 21.83
CA GLU A 172 -2.95 -5.00 22.27
C GLU A 172 -3.17 -4.48 23.70
N LYS A 173 -2.19 -4.65 24.59
CA LYS A 173 -2.26 -4.18 25.99
C LYS A 173 -1.82 -2.73 26.18
N HIS A 174 -1.38 -2.04 25.13
CA HIS A 174 -0.91 -0.67 25.21
C HIS A 174 -2.11 0.28 25.41
N PRO A 175 -2.03 1.29 26.30
CA PRO A 175 -3.14 2.22 26.52
C PRO A 175 -3.58 2.95 25.24
N GLU A 176 -2.61 3.25 24.37
CA GLU A 176 -2.83 3.88 23.05
C GLU A 176 -3.02 2.88 21.89
N TYR A 177 -3.39 1.62 22.17
CA TYR A 177 -3.68 0.68 21.09
C TYR A 177 -4.94 1.12 20.34
N PRO A 178 -4.86 1.39 19.03
CA PRO A 178 -5.93 2.08 18.31
C PRO A 178 -7.14 1.19 17.98
N TYR A 179 -7.10 -0.11 18.31
CA TYR A 179 -8.10 -1.09 17.88
C TYR A 179 -8.82 -1.77 19.06
N HIS A 180 -8.84 -1.14 20.24
CA HIS A 180 -9.58 -1.65 21.41
C HIS A 180 -11.09 -1.82 21.13
N ASP A 181 -11.65 -0.99 20.24
CA ASP A 181 -13.08 -0.99 19.91
C ASP A 181 -13.45 -1.99 18.79
N GLU A 182 -12.49 -2.77 18.27
CA GLU A 182 -12.69 -3.72 17.17
C GLU A 182 -12.89 -5.18 17.61
N CYS A 183 -13.12 -5.41 18.91
CA CYS A 183 -13.41 -6.72 19.50
C CYS A 183 -14.88 -7.15 19.37
#